data_AF-A0A416R0M3-F1
#
_entry.id   AF-A0A416R0M3-F1
#
_cell.length_a   1.000
_cell.length_b   1.000
_cell.length_c   1.000
_cell.angle_alpha   90.00
_cell.angle_beta   90.00
_cell.angle_gamma   90.00
#
_symmetry.space_group_name_H-M   'P 1'
#
loop_
_entity.id
_entity.type
_entity.pdbx_description
1 polymer ?
#
loop_
_entity_poly.entity_id
_entity_poly.type
_entity_poly.pdbx_seq_one_letter_code
_entity_poly.pdbx_strand_id
1 'polypeptide(L)'
;MRTVNLSAPAPSAGDPARLARLVRHLEARLQDFGPGGPEVRSADQESGLVRAVFDRRPPQALTDTLARRFGILARPEEDCVAFQLTPDLPFEDLDYVWGCLFQILGE
;
A
#
# COMPACT_ATOMS: atom_id res chain seq x y z
N MET A 1 7.33 1.67 18.21
CA MET A 1 7.36 1.25 16.80
C MET A 1 6.02 1.64 16.19
N ARG A 2 6.00 2.43 15.11
CA ARG A 2 4.76 2.80 14.42
C ARG A 2 4.23 1.57 13.68
N THR A 3 2.92 1.33 13.75
CA THR A 3 2.27 0.25 13.02
C THR A 3 1.29 0.84 12.02
N VAL A 4 1.48 0.54 10.74
CA VAL A 4 0.55 0.93 9.68
C VAL A 4 -0.18 -0.33 9.23
N ASN A 5 -1.49 -0.40 9.46
CA ASN A 5 -2.28 -1.57 9.09
C ASN A 5 -3.08 -1.33 7.80
N LEU A 6 -2.60 -1.92 6.71
CA LEU A 6 -3.21 -1.92 5.37
C LEU A 6 -3.72 -3.32 4.99
N SER A 7 -3.84 -4.23 5.95
CA SER A 7 -4.24 -5.63 5.72
C SER A 7 -5.70 -5.91 6.11
N ALA A 8 -6.26 -5.08 6.99
CA ALA A 8 -7.61 -5.23 7.52
C ALA A 8 -8.65 -4.53 6.63
N PRO A 9 -9.86 -5.10 6.47
CA PRO A 9 -10.94 -4.46 5.72
C PRO A 9 -11.25 -3.07 6.27
N ALA A 10 -11.55 -2.12 5.38
CA ALA A 10 -11.97 -0.80 5.81
C ALA A 10 -13.32 -0.89 6.54
N PRO A 11 -13.47 -0.24 7.70
CA PRO A 11 -14.79 -0.12 8.31
C PRO A 11 -15.73 0.64 7.35
N SER A 12 -16.99 0.21 7.25
CA SER A 12 -18.00 0.78 6.35
C SER A 12 -18.38 2.24 6.67
N ALA A 13 -17.81 2.83 7.72
CA ALA A 13 -18.08 4.17 8.19
C ALA A 13 -16.87 5.09 7.92
N GLY A 14 -17.11 6.20 7.23
CA GLY A 14 -16.14 7.28 7.06
C GLY A 14 -16.39 8.12 5.82
N ASP A 15 -15.51 9.10 5.58
CA ASP A 15 -15.66 10.05 4.47
C ASP A 15 -15.19 9.45 3.13
N PRO A 16 -16.09 9.18 2.17
CA PRO A 16 -15.72 8.53 0.91
C PRO A 16 -14.84 9.42 0.03
N ALA A 17 -14.98 10.74 0.12
CA ALA A 17 -14.14 11.67 -0.62
C ALA A 17 -12.68 11.63 -0.14
N ARG A 18 -12.46 11.54 1.18
CA ARG A 18 -11.14 11.35 1.80
C ARG A 18 -10.55 10.00 1.43
N LEU A 19 -11.33 8.91 1.47
CA LEU A 19 -10.87 7.59 1.04
C LEU A 19 -10.39 7.61 -0.41
N ALA A 20 -11.19 8.19 -1.32
CA ALA A 20 -10.81 8.35 -2.72
C ALA A 20 -9.52 9.17 -2.89
N ARG A 21 -9.31 10.21 -2.07
CA ARG A 21 -8.05 10.99 -2.06
C ARG A 21 -6.85 10.16 -1.60
N LEU A 22 -7.01 9.32 -0.58
CA LEU A 22 -5.95 8.42 -0.11
C LEU A 22 -5.57 7.39 -1.17
N VAL A 23 -6.57 6.79 -1.83
CA VAL A 23 -6.35 5.82 -2.91
C VAL A 23 -5.55 6.45 -4.05
N ARG A 24 -5.98 7.62 -4.56
CA ARG A 24 -5.24 8.35 -5.60
C ARG A 24 -3.84 8.74 -5.16
N HIS A 25 -3.65 9.07 -3.87
CA HIS A 25 -2.34 9.41 -3.34
C HIS A 25 -1.40 8.20 -3.33
N LEU A 26 -1.85 7.05 -2.82
CA LEU A 26 -1.03 5.83 -2.83
C LEU A 26 -0.75 5.37 -4.27
N GLU A 27 -1.74 5.40 -5.15
CA GLU A 27 -1.56 5.10 -6.58
C GLU A 27 -0.47 5.97 -7.21
N ALA A 28 -0.55 7.29 -7.04
CA ALA A 28 0.46 8.21 -7.56
C ALA A 28 1.86 7.93 -6.97
N ARG A 29 1.95 7.63 -5.67
CA ARG A 29 3.21 7.26 -5.01
C ARG A 29 3.83 5.98 -5.56
N LEU A 30 3.02 4.97 -5.85
CA LEU A 30 3.51 3.73 -6.47
C LEU A 30 3.97 3.98 -7.91
N GLN A 31 3.27 4.84 -8.67
CA GLN A 31 3.66 5.22 -10.03
C GLN A 31 4.95 6.07 -10.08
N ASP A 32 5.24 6.83 -9.01
CA ASP A 32 6.45 7.68 -8.90
C ASP A 32 7.77 6.88 -8.95
N PHE A 33 7.74 5.57 -8.68
CA PHE A 33 8.91 4.70 -8.86
C PHE A 33 9.39 4.61 -10.31
N GLY A 34 8.52 4.88 -11.28
CA GLY A 34 8.85 4.82 -12.69
C GLY A 34 9.13 3.39 -13.21
N PRO A 35 9.87 3.26 -14.33
CA PRO A 35 10.08 1.98 -15.00
C PRO A 35 10.79 0.96 -14.10
N GLY A 36 10.20 -0.24 -13.99
CA GLY A 36 10.73 -1.33 -13.15
C GLY A 36 10.40 -1.18 -11.66
N GLY A 37 9.56 -0.21 -11.30
CA GLY A 37 8.89 -0.09 -10.00
C GLY A 37 7.63 -0.95 -9.88
N PRO A 38 6.86 -0.80 -8.78
CA PRO A 38 5.57 -1.46 -8.63
C PRO A 38 4.57 -1.05 -9.70
N GLU A 39 3.85 -2.02 -10.25
CA GLU A 39 2.77 -1.79 -11.21
C GLU A 39 1.42 -1.83 -10.49
N VAL A 40 0.66 -0.73 -10.53
CA VAL A 40 -0.69 -0.69 -9.96
C VAL A 40 -1.66 -1.42 -10.89
N ARG A 41 -2.19 -2.56 -10.43
CA ARG A 41 -3.20 -3.36 -11.15
C ARG A 41 -4.60 -2.77 -11.01
N SER A 42 -4.92 -2.27 -9.82
CA SER A 42 -6.19 -1.59 -9.56
C SER A 42 -6.09 -0.63 -8.37
N ALA A 43 -6.88 0.45 -8.43
CA ALA A 43 -7.00 1.44 -7.38
C ALA A 43 -8.49 1.80 -7.20
N ASP A 44 -9.17 1.07 -6.33
CA ASP A 44 -10.61 1.21 -6.12
C ASP A 44 -10.90 2.27 -5.07
N GLN A 45 -11.42 3.42 -5.52
CA GLN A 45 -11.65 4.59 -4.69
C GLN A 45 -12.86 4.44 -3.75
N GLU A 46 -13.78 3.52 -4.05
CA GLU A 46 -14.97 3.27 -3.24
C GLU A 46 -14.68 2.35 -2.06
N SER A 47 -14.01 1.22 -2.30
CA SER A 47 -13.62 0.24 -1.27
C SER A 47 -12.31 0.59 -0.57
N GLY A 48 -11.48 1.46 -1.13
CA GLY A 48 -10.17 1.80 -0.57
C GLY A 48 -9.06 0.82 -0.93
N LEU A 49 -9.29 -0.09 -1.87
CA LEU A 49 -8.39 -1.19 -2.18
C LEU A 49 -7.44 -0.84 -3.32
N VAL A 50 -6.14 -0.88 -3.05
CA VAL A 50 -5.08 -0.74 -4.06
C VAL A 50 -4.34 -2.06 -4.20
N ARG A 51 -4.20 -2.54 -5.43
CA ARG A 51 -3.42 -3.75 -5.76
C ARG A 51 -2.23 -3.39 -6.62
N ALA A 52 -1.05 -3.82 -6.21
CA ALA A 52 0.17 -3.59 -6.97
C ALA A 52 1.04 -4.84 -7.08
N VAL A 53 1.63 -5.05 -8.25
CA VAL A 53 2.57 -6.13 -8.56
C VAL A 53 3.99 -5.62 -8.38
N PHE A 54 4.87 -6.49 -7.89
CA PHE A 54 6.26 -6.17 -7.59
C PHE A 54 7.17 -7.22 -8.25
N ASP A 55 7.64 -6.95 -9.48
CA ASP A 55 8.41 -7.94 -10.27
C ASP A 55 9.69 -8.45 -9.60
N ARG A 56 10.28 -7.66 -8.69
CA ARG A 56 11.54 -8.01 -8.02
C ARG A 56 11.37 -8.95 -6.83
N ARG A 57 10.17 -9.08 -6.27
CA ARG A 57 9.95 -9.73 -4.97
C ARG A 57 8.58 -10.44 -4.94
N PRO A 58 8.51 -11.71 -4.51
CA PRO A 58 7.21 -12.35 -4.35
C PRO A 58 6.38 -11.63 -3.27
N PRO A 59 5.04 -11.51 -3.42
CA PRO A 59 4.17 -10.76 -2.51
C PRO A 59 4.35 -11.13 -1.03
N GLN A 60 4.50 -12.43 -0.74
CA GLN A 60 4.69 -12.93 0.62
C GLN A 60 6.01 -12.45 1.24
N ALA A 61 7.11 -12.43 0.48
CA ALA A 61 8.40 -11.99 1.00
C ALA A 61 8.44 -10.48 1.22
N LEU A 62 7.79 -9.72 0.34
CA LEU A 62 7.67 -8.27 0.48
C LEU A 62 6.86 -7.90 1.74
N THR A 63 5.69 -8.51 1.91
CA THR A 63 4.81 -8.25 3.07
C THR A 63 5.45 -8.69 4.40
N ASP A 64 6.16 -9.82 4.43
CA ASP A 64 6.91 -10.24 5.63
C ASP A 64 8.05 -9.26 5.96
N THR A 65 8.77 -8.76 4.94
CA THR A 65 9.80 -7.71 5.13
C THR A 65 9.19 -6.43 5.68
N LEU A 66 8.08 -5.96 5.10
CA LEU A 66 7.35 -4.76 5.53
C LEU A 66 6.90 -4.87 7.00
N ALA A 67 6.34 -6.02 7.37
CA ALA A 67 5.86 -6.26 8.72
C ALA A 67 7.03 -6.29 9.74
N ARG A 68 8.07 -7.09 9.47
CA ARG A 68 9.18 -7.29 10.41
C ARG A 68 10.06 -6.05 10.57
N ARG A 69 10.33 -5.34 9.49
CA ARG A 69 11.36 -4.29 9.44
C ARG A 69 10.78 -2.88 9.64
N PHE A 70 9.52 -2.67 9.27
CA PHE A 70 8.90 -1.34 9.26
C PHE A 70 7.55 -1.26 9.98
N GLY A 71 6.98 -2.37 10.45
CA GLY A 71 5.68 -2.40 11.10
C GLY A 71 4.51 -2.14 10.14
N ILE A 72 4.69 -2.37 8.84
CA ILE A 72 3.66 -2.18 7.82
C ILE A 72 3.01 -3.53 7.52
N LEU A 73 1.71 -3.64 7.81
CA LEU A 73 0.93 -4.85 7.53
C LEU A 73 0.18 -4.65 6.23
N ALA A 74 0.46 -5.46 5.22
CA ALA A 74 -0.27 -5.50 3.96
C ALA A 74 -0.62 -6.95 3.63
N ARG A 75 -1.60 -7.17 2.75
CA ARG A 75 -2.07 -8.52 2.43
C ARG A 75 -1.39 -9.03 1.16
N PRO A 76 -0.64 -10.14 1.21
CA PRO A 76 -0.20 -10.80 -0.01
C PRO A 76 -1.39 -11.50 -0.68
N GLU A 77 -1.50 -11.35 -1.99
CA GLU A 77 -2.36 -12.14 -2.87
C GLU A 77 -1.47 -12.93 -3.85
N GLU A 78 -2.04 -13.79 -4.70
CA GLU A 78 -1.26 -14.74 -5.52
C GLU A 78 -0.18 -14.08 -6.39
N ASP A 79 -0.49 -12.95 -7.02
CA ASP A 79 0.42 -12.22 -7.94
C ASP A 79 0.76 -10.79 -7.45
N CYS A 80 0.04 -10.27 -6.45
CA CYS A 80 0.14 -8.87 -6.07
C CYS A 80 0.08 -8.67 -4.55
N VAL A 81 0.37 -7.45 -4.11
CA VAL A 81 0.11 -7.02 -2.74
C VAL A 81 -1.12 -6.12 -2.74
N ALA A 82 -2.05 -6.44 -1.84
CA ALA A 82 -3.25 -5.66 -1.58
C ALA A 82 -3.02 -4.74 -0.38
N PHE A 83 -3.25 -3.44 -0.60
CA PHE A 83 -3.25 -2.38 0.39
C PHE A 83 -4.68 -1.89 0.60
N GLN A 84 -5.23 -2.16 1.78
CA GLN A 84 -6.56 -1.74 2.16
C GLN A 84 -6.48 -0.42 2.94
N LEU A 85 -6.92 0.66 2.31
CA LEU A 85 -6.93 1.99 2.92
C LEU A 85 -8.23 2.21 3.70
N THR A 86 -8.14 3.00 4.76
CA THR A 86 -9.29 3.43 5.56
C THR A 86 -9.34 4.95 5.61
N PRO A 87 -10.52 5.56 5.75
CA PRO A 87 -10.66 7.01 5.80
C PRO A 87 -10.07 7.64 7.07
N ASP A 88 -9.62 6.87 8.05
CA ASP A 88 -8.91 7.38 9.23
C ASP A 88 -7.38 7.49 8.99
N LEU A 89 -6.87 6.74 8.01
CA LEU A 89 -5.43 6.67 7.74
C LEU A 89 -4.86 8.04 7.38
N PRO A 90 -3.81 8.52 8.06
CA PRO A 90 -3.20 9.80 7.76
C PRO A 90 -2.32 9.72 6.49
N PHE A 91 -2.23 10.79 5.70
CA PHE A 91 -1.41 10.80 4.49
C PHE A 91 0.07 10.50 4.77
N GLU A 92 0.59 10.92 5.93
CA GLU A 92 1.96 10.60 6.36
C GLU A 92 2.22 9.09 6.51
N ASP A 93 1.20 8.26 6.75
CA ASP A 93 1.35 6.79 6.77
C ASP A 93 1.61 6.29 5.37
N LEU A 94 0.97 6.88 4.34
CA LEU A 94 1.22 6.52 2.94
C LEU A 94 2.61 6.96 2.49
N ASP A 95 3.05 8.16 2.89
CA ASP A 95 4.41 8.63 2.61
C ASP A 95 5.47 7.74 3.29
N TYR A 96 5.21 7.29 4.51
CA TYR A 96 6.08 6.35 5.21
C TYR A 96 6.14 4.98 4.51
N VAL A 97 4.99 4.44 4.10
CA VAL A 97 4.91 3.19 3.33
C VAL A 97 5.69 3.30 2.03
N TRP A 98 5.52 4.40 1.30
CA TRP A 98 6.25 4.69 0.07
C TRP A 98 7.77 4.72 0.30
N GLY A 99 8.25 5.44 1.33
CA GLY A 99 9.67 5.48 1.67
C GLY A 99 10.25 4.11 2.04
N CYS A 100 9.50 3.29 2.77
CA CYS A 100 9.91 1.92 3.12
C CYS A 100 9.97 1.01 1.89
N LEU A 101 8.99 1.10 0.98
CA LEU A 101 9.00 0.39 -0.29
C LEU A 101 10.21 0.81 -1.15
N PHE A 102 10.55 2.10 -1.18
CA PHE A 102 11.73 2.60 -1.90
C PHE A 102 13.02 2.00 -1.35
N GLN A 103 13.16 1.97 -0.03
CA GLN A 103 14.31 1.33 0.61
C GLN A 103 14.39 -0.17 0.29
N ILE A 104 13.26 -0.90 0.34
CA ILE A 104 13.21 -2.34 0.09
C ILE A 104 13.54 -2.70 -1.38
N LEU A 105 13.05 -1.89 -2.33
CA LEU A 105 13.19 -2.16 -3.76
C LEU A 105 14.50 -1.63 -4.36
N GLY A 106 15.16 -0.72 -3.66
CA GLY A 106 16.51 -0.24 -3.97
C GLY A 106 17.64 -1.13 -3.43
N GLU A 107 17.33 -2.10 -2.56
CA GLU A 107 18.24 -3.19 -2.13
C GLU A 107 18.37 -4.28 -3.21
#